data_AF-A0A914DID1-F1
#
_entry.id   AF-A0A914DID1-F1
#
_cell.length_a   1.000
_cell.length_b   1.000
_cell.length_c   1.000
_cell.angle_alpha   90.00
_cell.angle_beta   90.00
_cell.angle_gamma   90.00
#
_symmetry.space_group_name_H-M   'P 1'
#
loop_
_entity.id
_entity.type
_entity.pdbx_description
1 polymer ?
#
loop_
_entity_poly.entity_id
_entity_poly.type
_entity_poly.pdbx_seq_one_letter_code
_entity_poly.pdbx_strand_id
1 'polypeptide(L)' 'MSNWTLNFGLVFETVLAAFMAYCPGLDHGLNMYGLRFTWWFPALPFSILIFVYDEVRKYIIRRYPGGWVEKETYY' A
#
# COMPACT_ATOMS: atom_id res chain seq x y z
N MET A 1 13.54 -10.09 3.72
CA MET A 1 13.15 -8.78 4.29
C MET A 1 14.26 -8.28 5.19
N SER A 2 15.31 -7.64 4.65
CA SER A 2 16.41 -7.07 5.45
C SER A 2 16.28 -5.56 5.67
N ASN A 3 15.30 -4.91 5.02
CA ASN A 3 15.15 -3.47 5.10
C ASN A 3 14.23 -3.07 6.26
N TRP A 4 14.83 -2.92 7.44
CA TRP A 4 14.12 -2.61 8.68
C TRP A 4 13.42 -1.26 8.64
N THR A 5 14.02 -0.26 7.98
CA THR A 5 13.45 1.09 7.83
C THR A 5 12.14 1.09 7.06
N LEU A 6 12.02 0.26 6.02
CA LEU A 6 10.79 0.16 5.23
C LEU A 6 9.65 -0.49 6.02
N ASN A 7 9.95 -1.55 6.77
CA ASN A 7 8.97 -2.22 7.63
C ASN A 7 8.47 -1.29 8.75
N PHE A 8 9.38 -0.50 9.34
CA PHE A 8 9.01 0.51 10.34
C PHE A 8 8.12 1.61 9.73
N GLY A 9 8.45 2.08 8.53
CA GLY A 9 7.64 3.08 7.82
C GLY A 9 6.20 2.62 7.59
N LEU A 10 6.00 1.36 7.19
CA LEU A 10 4.69 0.79 6.91
C LEU A 10 3.82 0.67 8.19
N VAL A 11 4.44 0.29 9.32
CA VAL A 11 3.78 0.29 10.63
C VAL A 11 3.48 1.71 11.12
N PHE A 12 4.42 2.64 10.94
CA PHE A 12 4.23 4.03 11.32
C PHE A 12 3.09 4.70 10.55
N GLU A 13 3.00 4.47 9.24
CA GLU A 13 1.94 4.99 8.38
C GLU A 13 0.56 4.49 8.84
N THR A 14 0.42 3.19 9.10
CA THR A 14 -0.86 2.61 9.57
C THR A 14 -1.27 3.14 10.95
N VAL A 15 -0.32 3.30 11.87
CA VAL A 15 -0.59 3.89 13.20
C VAL A 15 -0.95 5.37 13.10
N LEU A 16 -0.27 6.13 12.24
CA LEU A 16 -0.56 7.55 12.02
C LEU A 16 -1.93 7.74 11.35
N ALA A 17 -2.27 6.92 10.37
CA ALA A 17 -3.59 6.93 9.74
C ALA A 17 -4.70 6.59 10.75
N ALA A 18 -4.49 5.60 11.62
CA ALA A 18 -5.42 5.28 12.70
C ALA A 18 -5.53 6.43 13.73
N PHE A 19 -4.40 7.04 14.10
CA PHE A 19 -4.38 8.19 15.00
C PHE A 19 -5.16 9.37 14.42
N MET A 20 -4.96 9.72 13.14
CA MET A 20 -5.69 10.79 12.48
C MET A 20 -7.19 10.49 12.33
N ALA A 21 -7.58 9.22 12.13
CA ALA A 21 -8.99 8.83 11.99
C ALA A 21 -9.75 8.79 13.32
N TYR A 22 -9.06 8.56 14.45
CA TYR A 22 -9.70 8.34 15.75
C TYR A 22 -9.42 9.43 16.80
N CYS A 23 -8.51 10.37 16.55
CA CYS A 23 -8.27 11.48 17.48
C CYS A 23 -9.35 12.57 17.40
N PRO A 24 -10.12 12.81 18.49
CA PRO A 24 -11.09 13.89 18.54
C PRO A 24 -10.36 15.25 18.58
N GLY A 25 -10.70 16.14 17.64
CA GLY A 25 -10.05 17.45 17.46
C GLY A 25 -9.58 17.71 16.03
N LEU A 26 -9.39 16.66 15.23
CA LEU A 26 -9.07 16.75 13.79
C LEU A 26 -10.31 16.92 12.89
N ASP A 27 -11.50 16.86 13.48
CA ASP A 27 -12.78 17.11 12.80
C ASP A 27 -12.85 18.59 12.35
N HIS A 28 -12.43 19.51 13.21
CA HIS A 28 -12.51 20.95 12.95
C HIS A 28 -11.41 21.48 12.02
N GLY A 29 -10.28 20.77 11.89
CA GLY A 29 -9.12 21.19 11.07
C GLY A 29 -9.06 20.55 9.69
N LEU A 30 -9.47 19.28 9.55
CA LEU A 30 -9.34 18.50 8.31
C LEU A 30 -10.66 17.84 7.84
N ASN A 31 -11.79 18.03 8.56
CA ASN A 31 -13.08 17.37 8.28
C ASN A 31 -12.95 15.82 8.18
N MET A 32 -12.04 15.23 8.93
CA MET A 32 -11.89 13.77 8.97
C MET A 32 -12.88 13.20 9.99
N TYR A 33 -14.04 12.80 9.48
CA TYR A 33 -15.04 12.04 10.24
C TYR A 33 -14.49 10.67 10.61
N GLY A 34 -14.82 10.21 11.82
CA GLY A 34 -14.42 8.89 12.31
C GLY A 34 -14.81 7.78 11.34
N LEU A 35 -13.82 7.14 10.72
CA LEU A 35 -14.04 6.03 9.79
C LEU A 35 -14.53 4.81 10.56
N ARG A 36 -15.70 4.27 10.17
CA ARG A 36 -16.15 2.96 10.65
C ARG A 36 -15.18 1.90 10.11
N PHE A 37 -14.85 0.92 10.96
CA PHE A 37 -13.90 -0.17 10.62
C PHE A 37 -14.24 -0.90 9.30
N THR A 38 -15.53 -0.94 8.92
CA THR A 38 -16.02 -1.49 7.66
C THR A 38 -15.43 -0.83 6.41
N TRP A 39 -15.00 0.43 6.48
CA TRP A 39 -14.44 1.20 5.37
C TRP A 39 -12.96 0.90 5.09
N TRP A 40 -12.31 0.15 5.97
CA TRP A 40 -10.95 -0.32 5.74
C TRP A 40 -10.92 -1.53 4.78
N PHE A 41 -12.00 -2.32 4.74
CA PHE A 41 -12.07 -3.54 3.94
C PHE A 41 -12.10 -3.32 2.41
N PRO A 42 -12.77 -2.29 1.85
CA PRO A 42 -12.75 -2.03 0.42
C PRO A 42 -11.35 -1.83 -0.15
N ALA A 43 -10.39 -1.30 0.62
CA ALA A 43 -9.03 -1.07 0.15
C ALA A 43 -8.17 -2.34 0.11
N LEU A 44 -8.48 -3.35 0.95
CA LEU A 44 -7.75 -4.61 0.99
C LEU A 44 -7.72 -5.39 -0.34
N PRO A 45 -8.82 -5.61 -1.07
CA PRO A 45 -8.78 -6.32 -2.35
C PRO A 45 -7.96 -5.57 -3.41
N PHE A 46 -7.97 -4.23 -3.41
CA PHE A 46 -7.13 -3.44 -4.32
C PHE A 46 -5.64 -3.57 -3.97
N SER A 47 -5.29 -3.54 -2.68
CA SER A 47 -3.91 -3.75 -2.23
C SER A 47 -3.38 -5.13 -2.64
N ILE A 48 -4.20 -6.18 -2.48
CA ILE A 48 -3.86 -7.55 -2.92
C ILE A 48 -3.66 -7.59 -4.44
N LEU A 49 -4.53 -6.94 -5.21
CA LEU A 49 -4.42 -6.90 -6.68
C LEU A 49 -3.12 -6.22 -7.13
N ILE A 50 -2.74 -5.10 -6.50
CA ILE A 50 -1.47 -4.41 -6.78
C ILE A 50 -0.28 -5.33 -6.47
N PHE A 51 -0.31 -6.02 -5.31
CA PHE A 51 0.75 -6.95 -4.93
C PHE A 51 0.87 -8.12 -5.91
N VAL A 52 -0.25 -8.74 -6.29
CA VAL A 52 -0.28 -9.84 -7.27
C VAL A 52 0.24 -9.36 -8.63
N TYR A 53 -0.19 -8.18 -9.10
CA TYR A 53 0.28 -7.61 -10.36
C TYR A 53 1.80 -7.39 -10.37
N ASP A 54 2.33 -6.81 -9.30
CA ASP A 54 3.76 -6.53 -9.18
C ASP A 54 4.61 -7.81 -9.11
N GLU A 55 4.16 -8.82 -8.37
CA GLU A 55 4.82 -10.13 -8.30
C GLU A 55 4.72 -10.89 -9.62
N VAL A 56 3.57 -10.85 -10.32
CA VAL A 56 3.42 -11.47 -11.64
C VAL A 56 4.34 -10.79 -12.67
N ARG A 57 4.43 -9.45 -12.66
CA ARG A 57 5.36 -8.70 -13.52
C ARG A 57 6.81 -9.11 -13.25
N LYS A 58 7.24 -9.09 -11.99
CA LYS A 58 8.60 -9.52 -11.58
C LYS A 58 8.87 -10.98 -11.95
N TYR A 59 7.87 -11.86 -11.83
CA TYR A 59 7.98 -13.27 -12.20
C TYR A 59 8.16 -13.46 -13.72
N ILE A 60 7.39 -12.74 -14.54
CA ILE A 60 7.52 -12.78 -16.00
C ILE A 60 8.89 -12.28 -16.46
N ILE A 61 9.40 -11.19 -15.87
CA ILE A 61 10.73 -10.65 -16.18
C ILE A 61 11.83 -11.66 -15.83
N ARG A 62 11.76 -12.33 -14.68
CA ARG A 62 12.75 -13.36 -14.30
C ARG A 62 12.73 -14.59 -15.21
N ARG A 63 11.59 -14.91 -15.81
CA ARG A 63 11.42 -16.12 -16.64
C ARG A 63 11.70 -15.89 -18.12
N TYR A 64 11.58 -14.66 -18.61
CA TYR A 64 11.87 -14.27 -19.99
C TYR A 64 12.80 -13.05 -20.03
N PRO A 65 14.10 -13.22 -19.77
CA PRO A 65 15.07 -12.13 -19.86
C PRO A 65 15.12 -11.60 -21.30
N GLY A 66 14.83 -10.31 -21.48
CA GLY A 66 14.83 -9.62 -22.79
C GLY A 66 13.47 -9.49 -23.51
N GLY A 67 12.35 -9.83 -22.84
CA GLY A 67 10.99 -9.65 -23.38
C GLY A 67 10.51 -8.19 -23.43
N TRP A 68 9.43 -7.93 -24.17
CA TRP A 68 8.81 -6.59 -24.33
C TRP A 68 8.44 -5.95 -22.98
N VAL A 69 8.02 -6.76 -22.00
CA VAL A 69 7.69 -6.32 -20.63
C VAL A 69 8.91 -5.73 -19.90
N GLU A 70 10.11 -6.26 -20.14
CA GLU A 70 11.36 -5.73 -19.56
C GLU A 70 11.83 -4.44 -20.27
N LYS A 71 11.48 -4.24 -21.54
CA LYS A 71 11.84 -3.00 -22.26
C LYS A 71 10.91 -1.82 -21.98
N GLU A 72 9.64 -2.08 -21.67
CA GLU A 72 8.62 -1.02 -21.47
C GLU A 72 8.29 -0.75 -19.99
N THR A 73 8.44 -1.73 -19.09
CA THR A 73 7.99 -1.59 -17.69
C THR A 73 9.10 -1.71 -16.63
N TYR A 74 10.36 -1.70 -17.07
CA TYR A 74 11.52 -1.72 -16.19
C TYR A 74 11.97 -0.29 -15.89
N TYR A 75 11.62 0.18 -14.70
CA TYR A 75 12.10 1.41 -14.08
C TYR A 75 12.55 1.09 -12.65
#